data_AF-A0A9P6D808-F1
#
_entry.id   AF-A0A9P6D808-F1
#
_cell.length_a   1.000
_cell.length_b   1.000
_cell.length_c   1.000
_cell.angle_alpha   90.00
_cell.angle_beta   90.00
_cell.angle_gamma   90.00
#
_symmetry.space_group_name_H-M   'P 1'
#
loop_
_entity.id
_entity.type
_entity.pdbx_description
1 polymer ?
#
loop_
_entity_poly.entity_id
_entity_poly.type
_entity_poly.pdbx_seq_one_letter_code
_entity_poly.pdbx_strand_id
1 'polypeptide(L)'
;MDLEFARINQVVPVTNPGCPQHTTWSVPRQGIQMTGTMQFMAKEILHSVVKNKTAEHTESHDLESFAWVFAYVVLRRLLRDSGDETSSTFTKDDRLAIKMTYDQSFGALKLDTVLTQRYALRVFHLRQNGIEGLVPEAIADFMNWLGMMVGANYVVDAKPIPLSVAGAVPQRAQKKMSHSDVILIIDATIQSLASEVLMDK
;
A
#
# COMPACT_ATOMS: atom_id res chain seq x y z
N MET A 1 20.58 -2.97 -5.75
CA MET A 1 19.96 -4.27 -5.43
C MET A 1 18.91 -4.51 -6.50
N ASP A 2 19.28 -5.29 -7.50
CA ASP A 2 18.44 -5.64 -8.64
C ASP A 2 17.35 -6.61 -8.19
N LEU A 3 16.10 -6.25 -8.48
CA LEU A 3 14.92 -7.07 -8.23
C LEU A 3 14.69 -7.98 -9.46
N GLU A 4 15.61 -8.90 -9.69
CA GLU A 4 15.43 -9.96 -10.70
C GLU A 4 14.39 -10.97 -10.17
N PHE A 5 13.36 -11.18 -10.99
CA PHE A 5 12.11 -11.87 -10.69
C PHE A 5 12.33 -13.35 -10.32
N ALA A 6 12.17 -13.70 -9.04
CA ALA A 6 11.94 -15.09 -8.64
C ALA A 6 10.47 -15.46 -8.92
N ARG A 7 10.25 -16.27 -9.96
CA ARG A 7 8.93 -16.82 -10.30
C ARG A 7 8.39 -17.67 -9.16
N ILE A 8 7.16 -17.40 -8.74
CA ILE A 8 6.37 -18.31 -7.89
C ILE A 8 6.03 -19.53 -8.76
N ASN A 9 6.72 -20.64 -8.52
CA ASN A 9 6.24 -21.93 -9.00
C ASN A 9 5.16 -22.42 -8.02
N GLN A 10 3.94 -22.54 -8.56
CA GLN A 10 2.73 -23.14 -7.97
C GLN A 10 1.80 -22.20 -7.20
N VAL A 11 1.04 -21.41 -7.96
CA VAL A 11 -0.37 -21.17 -7.66
C VAL A 11 -1.12 -22.34 -8.29
N VAL A 12 -1.84 -23.16 -7.51
CA VAL A 12 -2.73 -24.17 -8.08
C VAL A 12 -4.10 -23.52 -8.27
N PRO A 13 -4.56 -23.30 -9.51
CA PRO A 13 -5.93 -22.86 -9.75
C PRO A 13 -6.85 -24.04 -9.45
N VAL A 14 -7.74 -23.91 -8.45
CA VAL A 14 -8.86 -24.84 -8.30
C VAL A 14 -9.97 -24.34 -9.23
N THR A 15 -9.98 -24.81 -10.47
CA THR A 15 -11.05 -24.55 -11.41
C THR A 15 -12.18 -25.56 -11.22
N ASN A 16 -13.25 -25.17 -10.53
CA ASN A 16 -14.57 -25.80 -10.71
C ASN A 16 -15.35 -24.98 -11.74
N PRO A 17 -15.75 -25.55 -12.89
CA PRO A 17 -16.50 -24.81 -13.89
C PRO A 17 -17.90 -24.49 -13.34
N GLY A 18 -18.14 -23.22 -12.97
CA GLY A 18 -19.45 -22.70 -12.59
C GLY A 18 -19.52 -21.83 -11.33
N CYS A 19 -18.42 -21.61 -10.59
CA CYS A 19 -18.41 -20.78 -9.37
C CYS A 19 -17.38 -19.63 -9.49
N PRO A 20 -17.53 -18.51 -8.74
CA PRO A 20 -16.54 -17.44 -8.69
C PRO A 20 -15.13 -18.00 -8.41
N GLN A 21 -14.12 -17.46 -9.08
CA GLN A 21 -12.74 -17.90 -8.97
C GLN A 21 -12.26 -17.75 -7.51
N HIS A 22 -12.09 -18.87 -6.82
CA HIS A 22 -11.65 -18.93 -5.43
C HIS A 22 -10.24 -19.53 -5.37
N THR A 23 -9.25 -18.73 -4.98
CA THR A 23 -7.85 -19.17 -4.83
C THR A 23 -7.53 -19.42 -3.36
N THR A 24 -7.22 -20.67 -3.03
CA THR A 24 -6.74 -21.06 -1.69
C THR A 24 -5.22 -21.05 -1.69
N TRP A 25 -4.60 -20.18 -0.89
CA TRP A 25 -3.15 -20.16 -0.74
C TRP A 25 -2.70 -21.26 0.24
N SER A 26 -1.97 -22.26 -0.25
CA SER A 26 -1.31 -23.26 0.59
C SER A 26 0.01 -22.73 1.13
N VAL A 27 0.32 -23.04 2.40
CA VAL A 27 1.54 -22.61 3.09
C VAL A 27 2.79 -23.03 2.29
N PRO A 28 3.76 -22.14 2.06
CA PRO A 28 5.01 -22.50 1.42
C PRO A 28 5.85 -23.44 2.29
N ARG A 29 6.56 -24.38 1.65
CA ARG A 29 7.53 -25.24 2.35
C ARG A 29 8.60 -24.40 3.05
N GLN A 30 8.84 -24.69 4.32
CA GLN A 30 9.91 -24.11 5.15
C GLN A 30 11.24 -24.08 4.36
N GLY A 31 11.85 -22.89 4.24
CA GLY A 31 13.20 -22.72 3.68
C GLY A 31 13.30 -21.91 2.38
N ILE A 32 12.19 -21.54 1.74
CA ILE A 32 12.24 -20.70 0.53
C ILE A 32 12.23 -19.21 0.92
N GLN A 33 13.29 -18.49 0.54
CA GLN A 33 13.39 -17.04 0.64
C GLN A 33 12.33 -16.42 -0.29
N MET A 34 11.17 -16.08 0.25
CA MET A 34 10.03 -15.56 -0.50
C MET A 34 10.01 -14.02 -0.43
N THR A 35 10.76 -13.39 -1.31
CA THR A 35 11.19 -11.99 -1.11
C THR A 35 10.42 -10.93 -1.91
N GLY A 36 9.68 -11.30 -2.96
CA GLY A 36 8.98 -10.33 -3.81
C GLY A 36 7.53 -10.07 -3.40
N THR A 37 6.72 -11.13 -3.29
CA THR A 37 5.26 -11.00 -3.17
C THR A 37 4.81 -10.65 -1.76
N MET A 38 5.52 -11.09 -0.72
CA MET A 38 5.10 -10.85 0.67
C MET A 38 5.06 -9.37 1.05
N GLN A 39 5.92 -8.54 0.44
CA GLN A 39 5.93 -7.11 0.69
C GLN A 39 4.58 -6.46 0.39
N PHE A 40 3.80 -7.04 -0.52
CA PHE A 40 2.54 -6.47 -0.95
C PHE A 40 1.35 -7.28 -0.46
N MET A 41 1.56 -8.38 0.27
CA MET A 41 0.45 -9.16 0.79
C MET A 41 -0.32 -8.41 1.86
N ALA A 42 -1.64 -8.61 1.86
CA ALA A 42 -2.52 -8.12 2.90
C ALA A 42 -2.16 -8.71 4.27
N LYS A 43 -2.39 -7.92 5.32
CA LYS A 43 -2.07 -8.26 6.71
C LYS A 43 -2.68 -9.58 7.17
N GLU A 44 -3.94 -9.85 6.81
CA GLU A 44 -4.62 -11.10 7.19
C GLU A 44 -3.97 -12.34 6.58
N ILE A 45 -3.60 -12.26 5.30
CA ILE A 45 -2.89 -13.34 4.59
C ILE A 45 -1.53 -13.58 5.23
N LEU A 46 -0.77 -12.51 5.51
CA LEU A 46 0.52 -12.63 6.20
C LEU A 46 0.37 -13.26 7.60
N HIS A 47 -0.63 -12.83 8.36
CA HIS A 47 -0.93 -13.41 9.67
C HIS A 47 -1.32 -14.88 9.59
N SER A 48 -2.09 -15.28 8.56
CA SER A 48 -2.49 -16.67 8.37
C SER A 48 -1.28 -17.56 8.05
N VAL A 49 -0.32 -17.09 7.25
CA VAL A 49 0.94 -17.79 6.98
C VAL A 49 1.76 -17.96 8.25
N VAL A 50 1.94 -16.91 9.05
CA VAL A 50 2.67 -16.98 10.34
C VAL A 50 2.02 -17.97 11.31
N LYS A 51 0.69 -18.00 11.36
CA LYS A 51 -0.07 -18.87 12.28
C LYS A 51 -0.36 -20.26 11.73
N ASN A 52 0.08 -20.60 10.53
CA ASN A 52 -0.29 -21.82 9.81
C ASN A 52 -1.81 -22.04 9.76
N LYS A 53 -2.56 -20.96 9.51
CA LYS A 53 -4.03 -20.98 9.34
C LYS A 53 -4.38 -20.66 7.89
N THR A 54 -5.53 -21.18 7.45
CA THR A 54 -6.13 -20.78 6.18
C THR A 54 -6.81 -19.42 6.35
N ALA A 55 -6.61 -18.53 5.38
CA ALA A 55 -7.38 -17.31 5.23
C ALA A 55 -8.17 -17.39 3.92
N GLU A 56 -9.42 -16.96 3.97
CA GLU A 56 -10.22 -16.77 2.77
C GLU A 56 -9.73 -15.53 2.05
N HIS A 57 -9.47 -15.63 0.75
CA HIS A 57 -9.06 -14.49 -0.04
C HIS A 57 -10.29 -13.66 -0.43
N THR A 58 -10.24 -12.36 -0.21
CA THR A 58 -11.35 -11.45 -0.52
C THR A 58 -10.86 -10.28 -1.36
N GLU A 59 -11.79 -9.56 -2.01
CA GLU A 59 -11.47 -8.32 -2.75
C GLU A 59 -10.72 -7.30 -1.87
N SER A 60 -11.01 -7.26 -0.57
CA SER A 60 -10.33 -6.34 0.34
C SER A 60 -8.82 -6.61 0.48
N HIS A 61 -8.37 -7.85 0.23
CA HIS A 61 -6.96 -8.20 0.24
C HIS A 61 -6.24 -7.73 -1.04
N ASP A 62 -6.90 -7.78 -2.19
CA ASP A 62 -6.37 -7.24 -3.44
C ASP A 62 -6.19 -5.72 -3.35
N LEU A 63 -7.18 -5.03 -2.78
CA LEU A 63 -7.15 -3.59 -2.63
C LEU A 63 -6.13 -3.11 -1.59
N GLU A 64 -5.93 -3.87 -0.51
CA GLU A 64 -4.82 -3.62 0.41
C GLU A 64 -3.47 -3.85 -0.29
N SER A 65 -3.34 -4.90 -1.11
CA SER A 65 -2.12 -5.15 -1.88
C SER A 65 -1.81 -4.01 -2.84
N PHE A 66 -2.84 -3.48 -3.52
CA PHE A 66 -2.75 -2.27 -4.33
C PHE A 66 -2.25 -1.07 -3.51
N ALA A 67 -2.77 -0.85 -2.30
CA ALA A 67 -2.32 0.25 -1.44
C ALA A 67 -0.81 0.16 -1.12
N TRP A 68 -0.32 -1.04 -0.80
CA TRP A 68 1.11 -1.28 -0.55
C TRP A 68 1.97 -1.06 -1.79
N VAL A 69 1.51 -1.49 -2.96
CA VAL A 69 2.20 -1.26 -4.25
C VAL A 69 2.25 0.23 -4.56
N PHE A 70 1.14 0.96 -4.39
CA PHE A 70 1.10 2.40 -4.64
C PHE A 70 2.08 3.16 -3.73
N ALA A 71 2.07 2.86 -2.43
CA ALA A 71 3.01 3.41 -1.46
C ALA A 71 4.47 3.12 -1.82
N TYR A 72 4.75 1.90 -2.29
CA TYR A 72 6.07 1.52 -2.77
C TYR A 72 6.49 2.36 -3.99
N VAL A 73 5.61 2.55 -4.97
CA VAL A 73 5.90 3.35 -6.17
C VAL A 73 6.23 4.79 -5.80
N VAL A 74 5.44 5.40 -4.90
CA VAL A 74 5.68 6.76 -4.40
C VAL A 74 7.07 6.86 -3.74
N LEU A 75 7.37 6.00 -2.77
CA LEU A 75 8.68 6.04 -2.10
C LEU A 75 9.85 5.70 -3.02
N ARG A 76 9.65 4.78 -3.97
CA ARG A 76 10.69 4.40 -4.93
C ARG A 76 10.99 5.53 -5.90
N ARG A 77 9.98 6.30 -6.30
CA ARG A 77 10.15 7.53 -7.09
C ARG A 77 10.95 8.57 -6.30
N LEU A 78 10.54 8.86 -5.06
CA LEU A 78 11.26 9.78 -4.18
C LEU A 78 12.71 9.36 -3.97
N LEU A 79 12.98 8.07 -3.71
CA LEU A 79 14.33 7.55 -3.56
C LEU A 79 15.18 7.78 -4.81
N ARG A 80 14.62 7.48 -5.99
CA ARG A 80 15.31 7.69 -7.26
C ARG A 80 15.67 9.16 -7.46
N ASP A 81 14.70 10.03 -7.22
CA ASP A 81 14.85 11.48 -7.41
C ASP A 81 15.78 12.10 -6.35
N SER A 82 15.90 11.46 -5.19
CA SER A 82 16.82 11.83 -4.12
C SER A 82 18.27 11.40 -4.34
N GLY A 83 18.50 10.38 -5.18
CA GLY A 83 19.84 9.87 -5.49
C GLY A 83 20.56 10.67 -6.58
N ASP A 84 19.84 11.49 -7.34
CA ASP A 84 20.41 12.34 -8.38
C ASP A 84 20.86 13.69 -7.80
N GLU A 85 22.10 13.76 -7.32
CA GLU A 85 22.66 14.97 -6.69
C GLU A 85 22.74 16.17 -7.62
N THR A 86 22.67 15.95 -8.95
CA THR A 86 22.80 17.03 -9.93
C THR A 86 21.48 17.74 -10.25
N SER A 87 20.34 17.13 -9.90
CA SER A 87 18.99 17.66 -10.22
C SER A 87 18.04 17.75 -9.02
N SER A 88 18.46 17.22 -7.87
CA SER A 88 17.61 17.09 -6.68
C SER A 88 17.46 18.39 -5.89
N THR A 89 16.21 18.80 -5.68
CA THR A 89 15.81 19.87 -4.74
C THR A 89 15.74 19.39 -3.28
N PHE A 90 15.97 18.10 -3.02
CA PHE A 90 15.84 17.50 -1.69
C PHE A 90 17.05 17.78 -0.81
N THR A 91 16.76 18.21 0.42
CA THR A 91 17.76 18.39 1.47
C THR A 91 18.34 17.05 1.93
N LYS A 92 19.43 17.09 2.71
CA LYS A 92 19.99 15.88 3.34
C LYS A 92 19.00 15.22 4.29
N ASP A 93 18.19 16.02 4.98
CA ASP A 93 17.18 15.53 5.92
C ASP A 93 16.03 14.85 5.17
N ASP A 94 15.59 15.40 4.03
CA ASP A 94 14.59 14.76 3.16
C ASP A 94 15.06 13.40 2.65
N ARG A 95 16.31 13.33 2.16
CA ARG A 95 16.93 12.08 1.70
C ARG A 95 16.96 11.02 2.78
N LEU A 96 17.32 11.43 4.00
CA LEU A 96 17.35 10.54 5.16
C LEU A 96 15.94 10.07 5.52
N ALA A 97 14.96 10.98 5.54
CA ALA A 97 13.57 10.68 5.86
C ALA A 97 12.93 9.71 4.85
N ILE A 98 13.14 9.94 3.55
CA ILE A 98 12.70 9.06 2.46
C ILE A 98 13.32 7.67 2.65
N LYS A 99 14.64 7.59 2.83
CA LYS A 99 15.35 6.31 2.97
C LYS A 99 14.90 5.54 4.21
N MET A 100 14.81 6.22 5.36
CA MET A 100 14.34 5.61 6.60
C MET A 100 12.92 5.06 6.44
N THR A 101 12.02 5.83 5.83
CA THR A 101 10.63 5.43 5.62
C THR A 101 10.54 4.21 4.69
N TYR A 102 11.33 4.19 3.61
CA TYR A 102 11.39 3.06 2.70
C TYR A 102 11.92 1.80 3.38
N ASP A 103 13.06 1.89 4.08
CA ASP A 103 13.67 0.73 4.76
C ASP A 103 12.73 0.16 5.84
N GLN A 104 12.06 1.05 6.58
CA GLN A 104 11.09 0.68 7.61
C GLN A 104 9.79 0.09 7.05
N SER A 105 9.48 0.26 5.77
CA SER A 105 8.22 -0.20 5.16
C SER A 105 8.39 -1.39 4.21
N PHE A 106 9.55 -1.47 3.55
CA PHE A 106 9.83 -2.41 2.45
C PHE A 106 11.24 -3.03 2.50
N GLY A 107 12.08 -2.65 3.47
CA GLY A 107 13.45 -3.17 3.59
C GLY A 107 13.57 -4.52 4.29
N ALA A 108 12.49 -5.04 4.89
CA ALA A 108 12.53 -6.27 5.68
C ALA A 108 12.40 -7.53 4.80
N LEU A 109 13.20 -8.57 5.05
CA LEU A 109 13.06 -9.86 4.33
C LEU A 109 12.36 -10.95 5.14
N LYS A 110 12.17 -10.73 6.44
CA LYS A 110 11.55 -11.70 7.36
C LYS A 110 10.05 -11.46 7.46
N LEU A 111 9.27 -12.54 7.36
CA LEU A 111 7.81 -12.50 7.39
C LEU A 111 7.24 -11.79 8.62
N ASP A 112 7.75 -12.10 9.82
CA ASP A 112 7.28 -11.47 11.07
C ASP A 112 7.54 -9.95 11.10
N THR A 113 8.66 -9.52 10.52
CA THR A 113 9.00 -8.11 10.40
C THR A 113 8.07 -7.42 9.41
N VAL A 114 7.81 -8.02 8.24
CA VAL A 114 6.85 -7.49 7.27
C VAL A 114 5.47 -7.39 7.90
N LEU A 115 4.99 -8.44 8.59
CA LEU A 115 3.71 -8.42 9.29
C LEU A 115 3.63 -7.25 10.30
N THR A 116 4.68 -7.06 11.10
CA THR A 116 4.77 -5.93 12.05
C THR A 116 4.67 -4.57 11.33
N GLN A 117 5.33 -4.42 10.18
CA GLN A 117 5.25 -3.20 9.37
C GLN A 117 3.83 -2.96 8.83
N ARG A 118 3.12 -4.01 8.41
CA ARG A 118 1.73 -3.93 7.94
C ARG A 118 0.75 -3.56 9.08
N TYR A 119 1.02 -3.97 10.31
CA TYR A 119 0.27 -3.47 11.48
C TYR A 119 0.52 -1.98 11.75
N ALA A 120 1.75 -1.52 11.54
CA ALA A 120 2.14 -0.15 11.90
C ALA A 120 1.62 0.91 10.92
N LEU A 121 1.29 0.52 9.68
CA LEU A 121 0.78 1.40 8.60
C LEU A 121 1.65 2.65 8.33
N ARG A 122 2.91 2.66 8.80
CA ARG A 122 3.73 3.87 8.86
C ARG A 122 3.95 4.52 7.52
N VAL A 123 4.01 3.73 6.43
CA VAL A 123 4.21 4.24 5.07
C VAL A 123 3.15 5.28 4.65
N PHE A 124 1.95 5.21 5.22
CA PHE A 124 0.84 6.09 4.87
C PHE A 124 0.83 7.40 5.69
N HIS A 125 1.62 7.50 6.78
CA HIS A 125 1.70 8.71 7.60
C HIS A 125 2.79 9.66 7.12
N LEU A 126 2.62 10.25 5.92
CA LEU A 126 3.65 11.06 5.26
C LEU A 126 4.15 12.23 6.13
N ARG A 127 3.24 12.92 6.83
CA ARG A 127 3.59 14.03 7.74
C ARG A 127 4.51 13.58 8.87
N GLN A 128 4.16 12.47 9.53
CA GLN A 128 4.95 11.92 10.65
C GLN A 128 6.31 11.42 10.19
N ASN A 129 6.41 11.02 8.93
CA ASN A 129 7.66 10.60 8.30
C ASN A 129 8.47 11.76 7.69
N GLY A 130 7.97 13.00 7.73
CA GLY A 130 8.65 14.16 7.16
C GLY A 130 8.71 14.17 5.63
N ILE A 131 7.76 13.52 4.95
CA ILE A 131 7.75 13.38 3.48
C ILE A 131 6.46 13.93 2.80
N GLU A 132 5.54 14.53 3.56
CA GLU A 132 4.27 15.08 3.03
C GLU A 132 4.49 16.14 1.94
N GLY A 133 5.38 17.11 2.18
CA GLY A 133 5.68 18.17 1.21
C GLY A 133 6.64 17.75 0.08
N LEU A 134 7.02 16.48 0.00
CA LEU A 134 7.93 15.96 -1.03
C LEU A 134 7.16 15.33 -2.20
N VAL A 135 5.85 15.21 -2.08
CA VAL A 135 4.94 14.71 -3.12
C VAL A 135 3.87 15.78 -3.39
N PRO A 136 3.24 15.77 -4.58
CA PRO A 136 2.06 16.61 -4.83
C PRO A 136 0.97 16.37 -3.77
N GLU A 137 0.23 17.42 -3.42
CA GLU A 137 -0.81 17.38 -2.38
C GLU A 137 -1.84 16.27 -2.66
N ALA A 138 -2.27 16.15 -3.91
CA ALA A 138 -3.18 15.09 -4.35
C ALA A 138 -2.67 13.67 -4.07
N ILE A 139 -1.35 13.45 -4.17
CA ILE A 139 -0.72 12.15 -3.85
C ILE A 139 -0.67 11.94 -2.33
N ALA A 140 -0.39 12.99 -1.56
CA ALA A 140 -0.40 12.92 -0.09
C ALA A 140 -1.78 12.57 0.45
N ASP A 141 -2.83 13.20 -0.08
CA ASP A 141 -4.22 12.93 0.28
C ASP A 141 -4.63 11.50 -0.06
N PHE A 142 -4.23 11.01 -1.25
CA PHE A 142 -4.54 9.65 -1.64
C PHE A 142 -3.82 8.62 -0.76
N MET A 143 -2.55 8.86 -0.40
CA MET A 143 -1.80 8.03 0.55
C MET A 143 -2.47 7.98 1.93
N ASN A 144 -2.91 9.12 2.45
CA ASN A 144 -3.64 9.20 3.71
C ASN A 144 -4.96 8.41 3.64
N TRP A 145 -5.72 8.55 2.55
CA TRP A 145 -6.95 7.81 2.33
C TRP A 145 -6.72 6.29 2.30
N LEU A 146 -5.71 5.83 1.54
CA LEU A 146 -5.34 4.42 1.48
C LEU A 146 -4.99 3.88 2.88
N GLY A 147 -4.20 4.61 3.67
CA GLY A 147 -3.85 4.21 5.03
C GLY A 147 -5.06 4.07 5.95
N MET A 148 -5.99 5.02 5.90
CA MET A 148 -7.24 4.94 6.66
C MET A 148 -8.08 3.74 6.28
N MET A 149 -8.22 3.47 4.98
CA MET A 149 -9.05 2.37 4.48
C MET A 149 -8.42 1.00 4.75
N VAL A 150 -7.10 0.86 4.61
CA VAL A 150 -6.39 -0.36 5.02
C VAL A 150 -6.53 -0.58 6.52
N GLY A 151 -6.43 0.47 7.34
CA GLY A 151 -6.70 0.37 8.78
C GLY A 151 -8.13 -0.07 9.09
N ALA A 152 -9.11 0.54 8.43
CA ALA A 152 -10.53 0.27 8.61
C ALA A 152 -10.94 -1.17 8.26
N ASN A 153 -10.24 -1.84 7.34
CA ASN A 153 -10.49 -3.26 7.03
C ASN A 153 -10.38 -4.19 8.26
N TYR A 154 -9.75 -3.73 9.35
CA TYR A 154 -9.41 -4.55 10.51
C TYR A 154 -9.89 -4.00 11.85
N VAL A 155 -10.62 -2.88 11.88
CA VAL A 155 -11.20 -2.38 13.13
C VAL A 155 -12.61 -2.93 13.28
N VAL A 156 -12.80 -3.75 14.32
CA VAL A 156 -14.13 -4.02 14.86
C VAL A 156 -14.50 -2.79 15.70
N ASP A 157 -15.55 -2.06 15.31
CA ASP A 157 -16.11 -0.87 16.01
C ASP A 157 -15.42 0.51 15.87
N ALA A 158 -14.79 0.84 14.73
CA ALA A 158 -14.28 2.21 14.50
C ALA A 158 -15.39 3.24 14.22
N LYS A 159 -15.46 4.33 14.97
CA LYS A 159 -16.35 5.48 14.67
C LYS A 159 -15.96 6.15 13.34
N PRO A 160 -16.93 6.59 12.52
CA PRO A 160 -16.66 7.20 11.22
C PRO A 160 -15.82 8.48 11.37
N ILE A 161 -14.74 8.56 10.59
CA ILE A 161 -13.87 9.74 10.51
C ILE A 161 -14.33 10.57 9.30
N PRO A 162 -14.63 11.87 9.46
CA PRO A 162 -14.95 12.73 8.33
C PRO A 162 -13.70 12.99 7.48
N LEU A 163 -13.77 12.69 6.17
CA LEU A 163 -12.87 13.29 5.19
C LEU A 163 -13.46 14.62 4.71
N SER A 164 -12.64 15.66 4.72
CA SER A 164 -12.92 16.91 4.01
C SER A 164 -12.06 16.92 2.75
N VAL A 165 -12.63 16.53 1.62
CA VAL A 165 -12.05 16.79 0.29
C VAL A 165 -13.06 17.64 -0.46
N ALA A 166 -12.66 18.88 -0.79
CA ALA A 166 -13.30 19.82 -1.73
C ALA A 166 -14.84 19.71 -1.89
N GLY A 167 -15.59 19.93 -0.82
CA GLY A 167 -17.02 20.31 -0.90
C GLY A 167 -18.04 19.19 -1.15
N ALA A 168 -17.64 17.93 -1.25
CA ALA A 168 -18.58 16.81 -1.20
C ALA A 168 -18.31 16.02 0.08
N VAL A 169 -19.33 15.87 0.93
CA VAL A 169 -19.26 15.06 2.16
C VAL A 169 -19.90 13.70 1.89
N PRO A 170 -19.14 12.62 1.65
CA PRO A 170 -19.67 11.28 1.82
C PRO A 170 -19.54 10.92 3.31
N GLN A 171 -20.61 11.08 4.07
CA GLN A 171 -20.77 10.30 5.30
C GLN A 171 -20.91 8.83 4.88
N ARG A 172 -19.94 7.98 5.22
CA ARG A 172 -20.06 6.53 4.96
C ARG A 172 -19.79 5.72 6.20
N ALA A 173 -20.81 4.96 6.59
CA ALA A 173 -20.72 3.89 7.56
C ALA A 173 -19.66 2.86 7.13
N GLN A 174 -19.01 2.27 8.13
CA GLN A 174 -17.98 1.23 8.06
C GLN A 174 -18.19 0.28 6.88
N LYS A 175 -17.47 0.52 5.79
CA LYS A 175 -17.49 -0.32 4.60
C LYS A 175 -16.05 -0.71 4.31
N LYS A 176 -15.78 -2.02 4.20
CA LYS A 176 -14.51 -2.53 3.64
C LYS A 176 -14.26 -1.82 2.31
N MET A 177 -13.00 -1.52 2.03
CA MET A 177 -12.61 -0.89 0.76
C MET A 177 -13.22 -1.69 -0.39
N SER A 178 -13.91 -1.01 -1.33
CA SER A 178 -14.40 -1.64 -2.56
C SER A 178 -13.80 -0.97 -3.78
N HIS A 179 -13.80 -1.70 -4.90
CA HIS A 179 -13.30 -1.22 -6.19
C HIS A 179 -13.87 0.15 -6.59
N SER A 180 -15.18 0.37 -6.43
CA SER A 180 -15.82 1.66 -6.74
C SER A 180 -15.22 2.83 -5.96
N ASP A 181 -14.84 2.59 -4.71
CA ASP A 181 -14.38 3.63 -3.81
C ASP A 181 -12.95 4.03 -4.18
N VAL A 182 -12.13 3.06 -4.58
CA VAL A 182 -10.76 3.30 -5.09
C VAL A 182 -10.80 4.02 -6.43
N ILE A 183 -11.66 3.59 -7.37
CA ILE A 183 -11.76 4.22 -8.71
C ILE A 183 -12.14 5.70 -8.58
N LEU A 184 -13.17 6.02 -7.79
CA LEU A 184 -13.61 7.40 -7.59
C LEU A 184 -12.50 8.31 -7.04
N ILE A 185 -11.71 7.80 -6.10
CA ILE A 185 -10.60 8.56 -5.51
C ILE A 185 -9.44 8.69 -6.51
N ILE A 186 -9.10 7.65 -7.27
CA ILE A 186 -8.07 7.73 -8.32
C ILE A 186 -8.45 8.80 -9.35
N ASP A 187 -9.70 8.82 -9.81
CA ASP A 187 -10.16 9.81 -10.79
C ASP A 187 -10.04 11.23 -10.22
N ALA A 188 -10.42 11.44 -8.96
CA ALA A 188 -10.27 12.73 -8.29
C ALA A 188 -8.80 13.14 -8.15
N THR A 189 -7.91 12.22 -7.77
CA THR A 189 -6.46 12.46 -7.69
C THR A 189 -5.88 12.86 -9.05
N ILE A 190 -6.26 12.16 -10.12
CA ILE A 190 -5.81 12.47 -11.49
C ILE A 190 -6.28 13.88 -11.91
N GLN A 191 -7.53 14.24 -11.62
CA GLN A 191 -8.08 15.56 -11.95
C GLN A 191 -7.37 16.69 -11.17
N SER A 192 -7.04 16.47 -9.89
CA SER A 192 -6.27 17.43 -9.09
C SER A 192 -4.88 17.64 -9.66
N LEU A 193 -4.16 16.55 -9.97
CA LEU A 193 -2.82 16.61 -10.56
C LEU A 193 -2.82 17.32 -11.92
N ALA A 194 -3.83 17.06 -12.77
CA ALA A 194 -3.95 17.74 -14.05
C ALA A 194 -4.18 19.26 -13.88
N SER A 195 -4.91 19.65 -12.83
CA SER A 195 -5.19 21.05 -12.52
C SER A 195 -3.97 21.78 -11.96
N GLU A 196 -3.19 21.13 -11.09
CA GLU A 196 -1.92 21.67 -10.56
C GLU A 196 -0.92 21.97 -11.69
N VAL A 197 -0.76 21.04 -12.64
CA VAL A 197 0.14 21.21 -13.80
C VAL A 197 -0.27 22.36 -14.73
N LEU A 198 -1.57 22.71 -14.75
CA LEU A 198 -2.08 23.85 -15.54
C LEU A 198 -1.85 25.20 -14.85
N MET A 199 -1.69 25.23 -13.53
CA MET A 199 -1.45 26.46 -12.76
C MET A 199 0.03 26.85 -12.68
N ASP A 200 0.94 25.89 -12.87
CA ASP A 200 2.40 26.13 -12.90
C ASP A 200 2.95 26.57 -14.28
N LYS A 201 2.07 26.84 -15.26
CA LYS A 201 2.42 27.35 -16.62
C LYS A 201 2.02 28.80 -16.81
#